data_AF-K2DJH5-F1
#
_entry.id   AF-K2DJH5-F1
#
_cell.length_a   1.000
_cell.length_b   1.000
_cell.length_c   1.000
_cell.angle_alpha   90.00
_cell.angle_beta   90.00
_cell.angle_gamma   90.00
#
_symmetry.space_group_name_H-M   'P 1'
#
loop_
_entity.id
_entity.type
_entity.pdbx_description
1 polymer ?
#
loop_
_entity_poly.entity_id
_entity_poly.type
_entity_poly.pdbx_seq_one_letter_code
_entity_poly.pdbx_strand_id
1 'polypeptide(L)'
;MIYNSQHDTSAGDFADPDSVIKKAIEIGDYVFIGPRAIILPGVTIGRGAVVGAGAVVTKDVPEFAIVGGVPASIIGERKNKDPNYKLGRAAWFR
;
A
#
# COMPACT_ATOMS: atom_id res chain seq x y z
N MET A 1 1.66 -8.08 1.45
CA MET A 1 1.95 -7.95 2.89
C MET A 1 1.78 -6.50 3.27
N ILE A 2 1.01 -6.24 4.33
CA ILE A 2 0.70 -4.89 4.81
C ILE A 2 1.33 -4.79 6.19
N TYR A 3 2.36 -3.95 6.36
CA TYR A 3 3.05 -3.74 7.62
C TYR A 3 2.51 -2.49 8.30
N ASN A 4 1.66 -2.64 9.32
CA ASN A 4 1.19 -1.52 10.13
C ASN A 4 2.16 -1.16 11.29
N SER A 5 3.25 -1.91 11.44
CA SER A 5 4.29 -1.65 12.45
C SER A 5 5.70 -2.02 11.97
N GLN A 6 6.72 -1.23 12.34
CA GLN A 6 8.14 -1.53 12.11
C GLN A 6 9.03 -0.92 13.22
N HIS A 7 10.29 -1.38 13.31
CA HIS A 7 11.29 -0.72 14.17
C HIS A 7 11.67 0.65 13.60
N ASP A 8 11.83 1.65 14.46
CA ASP A 8 12.48 2.90 14.08
C ASP A 8 13.99 2.67 13.97
N THR A 9 14.51 2.65 12.74
CA THR A 9 15.94 2.49 12.48
C THR A 9 16.77 3.73 12.78
N SER A 10 16.14 4.84 13.16
CA SER A 10 16.81 6.04 13.64
C SER A 10 16.99 6.07 15.17
N ALA A 11 16.35 5.16 15.91
CA ALA A 11 16.56 5.01 17.35
C ALA A 11 17.92 4.36 17.62
N GLY A 12 18.69 4.91 18.57
CA GLY A 12 20.12 4.57 18.75
C GLY A 12 20.41 3.16 19.26
N ASP A 13 19.52 2.56 20.06
CA ASP A 13 19.75 1.25 20.70
C ASP A 13 18.68 0.19 20.38
N PHE A 14 17.63 0.56 19.62
CA PHE A 14 16.46 -0.29 19.32
C PHE A 14 15.80 -0.92 20.57
N ALA A 15 16.15 -0.46 21.77
CA ALA A 15 15.77 -1.06 23.05
C ALA A 15 14.54 -0.38 23.65
N ASP A 16 14.23 0.85 23.21
CA ASP A 16 13.03 1.57 23.61
C ASP A 16 11.78 0.90 23.00
N PRO A 17 10.89 0.29 23.81
CA PRO A 17 9.64 -0.30 23.32
C PRO A 17 8.68 0.73 22.70
N ASP A 18 8.86 2.03 22.98
CA ASP A 18 8.10 3.12 22.37
C ASP A 18 8.67 3.57 21.01
N SER A 19 9.85 3.06 20.61
CA SER A 19 10.46 3.31 19.28
C SER A 19 9.81 2.53 18.13
N VAL A 20 8.74 1.76 18.38
CA VAL A 20 8.04 1.05 17.31
C VAL A 20 7.17 2.04 16.52
N ILE A 21 7.46 2.23 15.25
CA ILE A 21 6.61 3.01 14.34
C ILE A 21 5.35 2.19 14.07
N LYS A 22 4.22 2.60 14.65
CA LYS A 22 2.89 2.06 14.37
C LYS A 22 2.07 3.12 13.64
N LYS A 23 1.73 2.86 12.39
CA LYS A 23 0.91 3.77 11.58
C LYS A 23 -0.12 3.00 10.80
N ALA A 24 -1.36 3.50 10.83
CA ALA A 24 -2.44 2.97 10.03
C ALA A 24 -2.10 3.06 8.54
N ILE A 25 -2.67 2.15 7.76
CA ILE A 25 -2.54 2.12 6.30
C ILE A 25 -3.94 2.23 5.74
N GLU A 26 -4.12 3.19 4.84
CA GLU A 26 -5.41 3.44 4.20
C GLU A 26 -5.35 2.93 2.76
N ILE A 27 -6.32 2.09 2.38
CA ILE A 27 -6.44 1.54 1.04
C ILE A 27 -7.80 1.96 0.51
N GLY A 28 -7.81 2.82 -0.50
CA GLY A 28 -9.03 3.30 -1.13
C GLY A 28 -9.77 2.23 -1.93
N ASP A 29 -11.00 2.54 -2.32
CA ASP A 29 -11.82 1.64 -3.13
C ASP A 29 -11.17 1.29 -4.47
N TYR A 30 -11.46 0.09 -4.97
CA TYR A 30 -11.04 -0.38 -6.30
C TYR A 30 -9.52 -0.47 -6.53
N VAL A 31 -8.71 -0.39 -5.48
CA VAL A 31 -7.26 -0.61 -5.55
C VAL A 31 -6.97 -2.06 -5.93
N PHE A 32 -5.99 -2.25 -6.81
CA PHE A 32 -5.42 -3.56 -7.08
C PHE A 32 -4.03 -3.67 -6.44
N ILE A 33 -3.84 -4.70 -5.60
CA ILE A 33 -2.53 -5.01 -5.00
C ILE A 33 -2.02 -6.31 -5.59
N GLY A 34 -0.95 -6.22 -6.38
CA GLY A 34 -0.30 -7.37 -6.98
C GLY A 34 0.27 -8.33 -5.93
N PRO A 35 0.39 -9.63 -6.27
CA PRO A 35 0.90 -10.63 -5.36
C PRO A 35 2.31 -10.26 -4.87
N ARG A 36 2.57 -10.56 -3.58
CA ARG A 36 3.84 -10.29 -2.89
C ARG A 36 4.28 -8.80 -2.85
N ALA A 37 3.40 -7.85 -3.14
CA ALA A 37 3.68 -6.45 -2.81
C ALA A 37 3.79 -6.26 -1.29
N ILE A 38 4.63 -5.32 -0.86
CA ILE A 38 4.86 -4.92 0.53
C ILE A 38 4.46 -3.45 0.66
N ILE A 39 3.60 -3.13 1.63
CA ILE A 39 3.16 -1.76 1.94
C ILE A 39 3.67 -1.40 3.33
N LEU A 40 4.41 -0.30 3.44
CA LEU A 40 5.02 0.16 4.69
C LEU A 40 4.05 0.97 5.58
N PRO A 41 4.32 1.09 6.89
CA PRO A 41 3.44 1.80 7.82
C PRO A 41 3.18 3.25 7.41
N GLY A 42 1.93 3.69 7.51
CA GLY A 42 1.54 5.08 7.26
C GLY A 42 1.28 5.45 5.81
N VAL A 43 1.40 4.49 4.89
CA VAL A 43 1.10 4.72 3.47
C VAL A 43 -0.41 4.81 3.25
N THR A 44 -0.82 5.82 2.47
CA THR A 44 -2.16 5.94 1.88
C THR A 44 -2.11 5.52 0.41
N ILE A 45 -2.97 4.57 0.01
CA ILE A 45 -3.13 4.15 -1.38
C ILE A 45 -4.46 4.69 -1.91
N GLY A 46 -4.38 5.68 -2.79
CA GLY A 46 -5.54 6.37 -3.36
C GLY A 46 -6.46 5.44 -4.16
N ARG A 47 -7.74 5.85 -4.27
CA ARG A 47 -8.78 5.12 -4.98
C ARG A 47 -8.31 4.69 -6.37
N GLY A 48 -8.60 3.44 -6.73
CA GLY A 48 -8.35 2.90 -8.05
C GLY A 48 -6.87 2.70 -8.42
N ALA A 49 -5.92 2.97 -7.53
CA ALA A 49 -4.50 2.75 -7.78
C ALA A 49 -4.17 1.27 -8.04
N VAL A 50 -3.03 1.03 -8.69
CA VAL A 50 -2.53 -0.30 -9.04
C VAL A 50 -1.12 -0.44 -8.51
N VAL A 51 -0.92 -1.38 -7.58
CA VAL A 51 0.40 -1.75 -7.07
C VAL A 51 0.87 -3.01 -7.80
N GLY A 52 2.00 -2.90 -8.51
CA GLY A 52 2.62 -4.01 -9.22
C GLY A 52 3.05 -5.14 -8.29
N ALA A 53 3.13 -6.36 -8.84
CA ALA A 53 3.62 -7.53 -8.09
C ALA A 53 5.04 -7.30 -7.55
N GLY A 54 5.30 -7.73 -6.32
CA GLY A 54 6.62 -7.58 -5.67
C GLY A 54 7.05 -6.13 -5.36
N ALA A 55 6.20 -5.13 -5.57
CA ALA A 55 6.55 -3.74 -5.28
C ALA A 55 6.70 -3.50 -3.76
N VAL A 56 7.63 -2.62 -3.37
CA VAL A 56 7.78 -2.15 -1.97
C VAL A 56 7.34 -0.69 -1.91
N VAL A 57 6.12 -0.46 -1.44
CA VAL A 57 5.49 0.86 -1.37
C VAL A 57 5.91 1.56 -0.10
N THR A 58 6.74 2.60 -0.25
CA THR A 58 7.35 3.36 0.86
C THR A 58 6.77 4.77 1.04
N LYS A 59 5.88 5.19 0.13
CA LYS A 59 5.26 6.53 0.09
C LYS A 59 3.82 6.42 -0.40
N ASP A 60 3.02 7.45 -0.15
CA ASP A 60 1.64 7.54 -0.62
C ASP A 60 1.53 7.36 -2.14
N VAL A 61 0.47 6.69 -2.55
CA VAL A 61 0.18 6.40 -3.96
C VAL A 61 -1.03 7.24 -4.37
N PRO A 62 -0.89 8.14 -5.38
CA PRO A 62 -2.01 8.92 -5.87
C PRO A 62 -3.14 8.07 -6.44
N GLU A 63 -4.35 8.62 -6.45
CA GLU A 63 -5.50 7.98 -7.08
C GLU A 63 -5.19 7.57 -8.52
N PHE A 64 -5.61 6.37 -8.91
CA PHE A 64 -5.41 5.79 -10.23
C PHE A 64 -3.95 5.68 -10.70
N ALA A 65 -2.95 5.97 -9.88
CA ALA A 65 -1.56 5.76 -10.25
C ALA A 65 -1.24 4.26 -10.33
N ILE A 66 -0.34 3.90 -11.24
CA ILE A 66 0.25 2.57 -11.32
C ILE A 66 1.67 2.69 -10.76
N VAL A 67 1.97 1.95 -9.70
CA VAL A 67 3.29 1.94 -9.06
C VAL A 67 3.94 0.57 -9.11
N GLY A 68 5.27 0.52 -9.18
CA GLY A 68 6.02 -0.73 -9.17
C GLY A 68 7.50 -0.53 -8.81
N GLY A 69 8.18 -1.62 -8.43
CA GLY A 69 9.61 -1.62 -8.09
C GLY A 69 9.91 -1.57 -6.59
N VAL A 70 11.21 -1.51 -6.27
CA VAL A 70 11.76 -1.42 -4.91
C VAL A 70 12.85 -0.34 -4.90
N PRO A 71 12.57 0.89 -4.39
CA PRO A 71 11.27 1.36 -3.91
C PRO A 71 10.25 1.54 -5.05
N ALA A 72 8.96 1.44 -4.72
CA ALA A 72 7.90 1.63 -5.70
C ALA A 72 7.90 3.07 -6.25
N SER A 73 7.89 3.20 -7.57
CA SER A 73 7.78 4.47 -8.29
C SER A 73 6.56 4.46 -9.20
N ILE A 74 6.01 5.64 -9.52
CA ILE A 74 4.95 5.76 -10.52
C ILE A 74 5.51 5.33 -11.88
N ILE A 75 4.88 4.33 -12.48
CA ILE A 75 5.26 3.75 -13.79
C ILE A 75 4.18 3.98 -14.84
N GLY A 76 3.05 4.57 -14.44
CA GLY A 76 1.96 4.89 -15.33
C GLY A 76 0.70 5.26 -14.58
N GLU A 77 -0.40 5.29 -15.33
CA GLU A 77 -1.69 5.72 -14.84
C GLU A 77 -2.78 4.77 -15.35
N ARG A 78 -3.72 4.41 -14.47
CA ARG A 78 -4.85 3.54 -14.80
C ARG A 78 -5.77 4.28 -15.77
N LYS A 79 -6.02 3.64 -16.92
CA LYS A 79 -6.89 4.18 -17.98
C LYS A 79 -8.35 4.31 -17.55
N ASN A 80 -8.88 3.31 -16.85
CA ASN A 80 -10.25 3.37 -16.34
C ASN A 80 -10.30 4.23 -15.07
N LYS A 81 -10.85 5.44 -15.20
CA LYS A 81 -11.03 6.42 -14.13
C LYS A 81 -12.38 6.34 -13.41
N ASP A 82 -13.29 5.50 -13.90
CA ASP A 82 -14.59 5.26 -13.28
C ASP A 82 -14.83 3.76 -13.13
N PRO A 83 -14.08 3.08 -12.24
CA PRO A 83 -14.33 1.68 -11.94
C PRO A 83 -15.68 1.54 -11.23
N ASN A 84 -16.65 0.99 -11.95
CA ASN A 84 -17.96 0.62 -11.43
C ASN A 84 -18.20 -0.85 -11.76
N TYR A 85 -17.73 -1.74 -10.90
CA TYR A 85 -17.99 -3.17 -11.02
C TYR A 85 -18.50 -3.73 -9.71
N LYS A 86 -19.52 -4.59 -9.83
CA LYS A 86 -19.92 -5.45 -8.72
C LYS A 86 -18.99 -6.65 -8.74
N LEU A 87 -18.13 -6.76 -7.73
CA LEU A 87 -17.54 -8.04 -7.39
C LEU A 87 -18.71 -9.02 -7.21
N GLY A 88 -18.60 -10.23 -7.77
CA GLY A 88 -19.66 -11.25 -7.70
C GLY A 88 -19.94 -11.70 -6.26
N ARG A 89 -19.71 -12.97 -5.91
CA ARG A 89 -19.70 -13.33 -4.48
C ARG A 89 -18.56 -12.57 -3.79
N ALA A 90 -18.90 -11.74 -2.80
CA ALA A 90 -17.93 -11.01 -2.00
C ALA A 90 -16.93 -11.97 -1.36
N ALA A 91 -15.66 -11.59 -1.39
CA ALA A 91 -14.58 -12.32 -0.73
C ALA A 91 -14.77 -12.25 0.80
N TRP A 92 -15.41 -13.28 1.36
CA TRP A 92 -15.19 -14.01 2.62
C TRP A 92 -14.60 -13.35 3.88
N PHE A 93 -14.54 -12.03 4.02
CA PHE A 93 -14.37 -11.36 5.30
C PHE A 93 -15.26 -10.12 5.33
N ARG A 94 -16.29 -10.18 6.16
CA ARG A 94 -17.12 -9.05 6.59
C ARG A 94 -16.59 -8.57 7.93
#